data_AF-A0A3N5NH34-F1
#
_entry.id   AF-A0A3N5NH34-F1
#
_cell.length_a   1.000
_cell.length_b   1.000
_cell.length_c   1.000
_cell.angle_alpha   90.00
_cell.angle_beta   90.00
_cell.angle_gamma   90.00
#
_symmetry.space_group_name_H-M   'P 1'
#
loop_
_entity.id
_entity.type
_entity.pdbx_description
1 polymer ?
#
loop_
_entity_poly.entity_id
_entity_poly.type
_entity_poly.pdbx_seq_one_letter_code
_entity_poly.pdbx_strand_id
1 'polypeptide(L)'
;MSATASDYRMLHTMIRVKDLDKSLDFYTRLMGMKVLRKRDVPAGKYSLAFVGYGEERDNAVIELTYNWGKDDGYEMGTAFGHLAIGVPDAYAVCERLAAE
;
A
#
# COMPACT_ATOMS: atom_id res chain seq x y z
N MET A 1 24.50 -21.90 5.07
CA MET A 1 23.28 -22.73 5.09
C MET A 1 22.63 -22.59 3.72
N SER A 2 22.14 -23.68 3.11
CA SER A 2 21.43 -23.61 1.83
C SER A 2 20.04 -23.05 2.08
N ALA A 3 19.64 -22.00 1.36
CA ALA A 3 18.28 -21.47 1.43
C ALA A 3 17.28 -22.54 0.98
N THR A 4 16.17 -22.66 1.69
CA THR A 4 15.07 -23.59 1.42
C THR A 4 13.79 -22.82 1.13
N ALA A 5 12.82 -23.43 0.44
CA ALA A 5 11.56 -22.76 0.13
C ALA A 5 10.76 -22.32 1.37
N SER A 6 10.98 -22.96 2.52
CA SER A 6 10.41 -22.54 3.81
C SER A 6 10.98 -21.21 4.34
N ASP A 7 12.09 -20.74 3.80
CA ASP A 7 12.69 -19.45 4.16
C ASP A 7 12.11 -18.28 3.32
N TYR A 8 11.23 -18.56 2.35
CA TYR A 8 10.67 -17.55 1.46
C TYR A 8 9.55 -16.77 2.15
N ARG A 9 9.46 -15.47 1.82
CA ARG A 9 8.47 -14.55 2.39
C ARG A 9 7.92 -13.61 1.32
N MET A 10 6.64 -13.26 1.43
CA MET A 10 6.10 -12.11 0.70
C MET A 10 6.60 -10.79 1.27
N LEU A 11 7.17 -9.98 0.38
CA LEU A 11 7.76 -8.69 0.74
C LEU A 11 6.75 -7.57 0.64
N HIS A 12 6.13 -7.42 -0.53
CA HIS A 12 5.13 -6.40 -0.75
C HIS A 12 4.20 -6.76 -1.91
N THR A 13 3.02 -6.13 -1.92
CA THR A 13 2.15 -6.06 -3.08
C THR A 13 2.14 -4.63 -3.58
N MET A 14 2.43 -4.43 -4.86
CA MET A 14 2.45 -3.11 -5.47
C MET A 14 1.13 -2.81 -6.16
N ILE A 15 0.58 -1.62 -5.90
CA ILE A 15 -0.54 -1.05 -6.65
C ILE A 15 -0.18 0.34 -7.15
N ARG A 16 -0.67 0.68 -8.34
CA ARG A 16 -0.53 2.04 -8.87
C ARG A 16 -1.66 2.92 -8.34
N VAL A 17 -1.30 4.13 -7.94
CA VAL A 17 -2.25 5.13 -7.42
C VAL A 17 -2.19 6.38 -8.28
N LYS A 18 -3.34 7.05 -8.41
CA LYS A 18 -3.46 8.30 -9.18
C LYS A 18 -3.11 9.55 -8.39
N ASP A 19 -3.17 9.46 -7.05
CA ASP A 19 -2.91 10.55 -6.13
C ASP A 19 -2.20 9.95 -4.92
N LEU A 20 -0.90 10.24 -4.78
CA LEU A 20 -0.09 9.63 -3.73
C LEU A 20 -0.48 10.14 -2.36
N ASP A 21 -0.78 11.43 -2.22
CA ASP A 21 -1.04 12.05 -0.92
C ASP A 21 -2.39 11.62 -0.36
N LYS A 22 -3.44 11.52 -1.19
CA LYS A 22 -4.73 10.95 -0.76
C LYS A 22 -4.61 9.48 -0.40
N SER A 23 -3.80 8.73 -1.15
CA SER A 23 -3.56 7.31 -0.85
C SER A 23 -2.82 7.16 0.48
N LEU A 24 -1.82 8.00 0.73
CA LEU A 24 -1.10 8.04 2.00
C LEU A 24 -2.01 8.41 3.16
N ASP A 25 -2.86 9.43 3.01
CA ASP A 25 -3.83 9.81 4.05
C ASP A 25 -4.77 8.65 4.40
N PHE A 26 -5.31 7.97 3.38
CA PHE A 26 -6.15 6.79 3.58
C PHE A 26 -5.42 5.67 4.34
N TYR A 27 -4.25 5.23 3.86
CA TYR A 27 -3.56 4.12 4.49
C TYR A 27 -3.00 4.49 5.88
N THR A 28 -2.62 5.75 6.11
CA THR A 28 -2.00 6.16 7.37
C THR A 28 -2.99 6.68 8.40
N ARG A 29 -3.66 7.81 8.14
CA ARG A 29 -4.56 8.44 9.10
C ARG A 29 -5.82 7.60 9.33
N LEU A 30 -6.43 7.10 8.25
CA LEU A 30 -7.71 6.40 8.34
C LEU A 30 -7.55 4.92 8.72
N MET A 31 -6.55 4.25 8.14
CA MET A 31 -6.30 2.81 8.34
C MET A 31 -5.17 2.50 9.33
N GLY A 32 -4.44 3.50 9.84
CA GLY A 32 -3.46 3.35 10.92
C GLY A 32 -2.10 2.77 10.50
N MET A 33 -1.80 2.66 9.20
CA MET A 33 -0.47 2.23 8.74
C MET A 33 0.56 3.33 8.93
N LYS A 34 1.84 2.98 8.84
CA LYS A 34 2.96 3.92 8.81
C LYS A 34 3.55 4.01 7.40
N VAL A 35 4.05 5.19 7.04
CA VAL A 35 4.98 5.31 5.91
C VAL A 35 6.33 4.79 6.37
N LEU A 36 6.76 3.67 5.80
CA LEU A 36 8.02 3.00 6.14
C LEU A 36 9.17 3.56 5.32
N ARG A 37 8.89 3.83 4.03
CA ARG A 37 9.87 4.35 3.09
C ARG A 37 9.17 5.12 1.97
N LYS A 38 9.70 6.27 1.59
CA LYS A 38 9.26 7.04 0.42
C LYS A 38 10.47 7.32 -0.47
N ARG A 39 10.31 7.23 -1.78
CA ARG A 39 11.38 7.48 -2.74
C ARG A 39 10.84 8.06 -4.04
N ASP A 40 11.46 9.14 -4.48
CA ASP A 40 11.24 9.66 -5.83
C ASP A 40 12.28 9.09 -6.79
N VAL A 41 11.86 8.83 -8.02
CA VAL A 41 12.72 8.37 -9.12
C VAL A 41 12.55 9.32 -10.30
N PRO A 42 13.25 10.47 -10.31
CA PRO A 42 13.05 11.51 -11.33
C PRO A 42 13.31 11.04 -12.75
N ALA A 43 14.33 10.20 -12.96
CA ALA A 43 14.63 9.62 -14.26
C ALA A 43 13.49 8.76 -14.83
N GLY A 44 12.69 8.14 -13.94
CA GLY A 44 11.53 7.33 -14.31
C GLY A 44 10.20 8.07 -14.20
N LYS A 45 10.18 9.31 -13.68
CA LYS A 45 8.98 10.12 -13.42
C LYS A 45 7.94 9.40 -12.56
N TYR A 46 8.36 8.83 -11.44
CA TYR A 46 7.44 8.24 -10.46
C TYR A 46 7.93 8.40 -9.02
N SER A 47 7.00 8.28 -8.09
CA SER A 47 7.21 8.26 -6.64
C SER A 47 6.68 6.95 -6.07
N LEU A 48 7.42 6.39 -5.11
CA LEU A 48 7.06 5.18 -4.38
C LEU A 48 6.83 5.52 -2.91
N ALA A 49 5.83 4.87 -2.29
CA ALA A 49 5.69 4.84 -0.85
C ALA A 49 5.34 3.42 -0.35
N PHE A 50 6.08 2.94 0.63
CA PHE A 50 5.84 1.67 1.29
C PHE A 50 5.08 1.92 2.59
N VAL A 51 3.90 1.33 2.72
CA VAL A 51 3.03 1.48 3.90
C VAL A 51 2.67 0.13 4.51
N GLY A 52 2.61 0.06 5.83
CA GLY A 52 2.23 -1.16 6.55
C GLY A 52 2.11 -0.98 8.05
N TYR A 53 1.76 -2.07 8.74
CA TYR A 53 1.61 -2.10 10.19
C TYR A 53 2.90 -2.45 10.96
N GLY A 54 3.97 -2.81 10.25
CA GLY A 54 5.27 -3.12 10.82
C GLY A 54 6.41 -2.99 9.80
N GLU A 55 7.65 -3.14 10.27
CA GLU A 55 8.86 -2.96 9.45
C GLU A 55 8.90 -3.91 8.24
N GLU A 56 9.43 -3.43 7.11
CA GLU A 56 9.54 -4.19 5.84
C GLU A 56 10.35 -5.49 5.99
N ARG A 57 11.25 -5.56 6.99
CA ARG A 57 12.08 -6.74 7.26
C ARG A 57 11.24 -7.96 7.66
N ASP A 58 10.18 -7.73 8.41
CA ASP A 58 9.42 -8.79 9.09
C ASP A 58 7.97 -8.88 8.58
N ASN A 59 7.50 -7.90 7.80
CA ASN A 59 6.11 -7.79 7.35
C ASN A 59 5.99 -7.68 5.82
N ALA A 60 4.90 -8.21 5.28
CA ALA A 60 4.44 -7.86 3.94
C ALA A 60 3.79 -6.47 3.97
N VAL A 61 4.17 -5.60 3.04
CA VAL A 61 3.72 -4.19 3.01
C VAL A 61 3.05 -3.85 1.68
N ILE A 62 2.41 -2.69 1.59
CA ILE A 62 1.84 -2.19 0.33
C ILE A 62 2.83 -1.19 -0.27
N GLU A 63 3.22 -1.43 -1.52
CA GLU A 63 3.95 -0.44 -2.32
C GLU A 63 2.95 0.37 -3.15
N LEU A 64 2.89 1.67 -2.91
CA LEU A 64 2.10 2.63 -3.67
C LEU A 64 3.00 3.29 -4.71
N THR A 65 2.65 3.14 -5.98
CA THR A 65 3.39 3.74 -7.09
C THR A 65 2.57 4.83 -7.77
N TYR A 66 3.04 6.07 -7.69
CA TYR A 66 2.46 7.21 -8.39
C TYR A 66 3.35 7.59 -9.59
N ASN A 67 2.82 7.46 -10.81
CA ASN A 67 3.48 7.98 -12.01
C ASN A 67 3.10 9.44 -12.20
N TRP A 68 4.09 10.31 -12.37
CA TRP A 68 3.89 11.75 -12.40
C TRP A 68 3.07 12.16 -13.62
N GLY A 69 2.00 12.92 -13.39
CA GLY A 69 1.07 13.37 -14.44
C GLY A 69 0.10 12.30 -14.93
N LYS A 70 0.02 11.13 -14.29
CA LYS A 70 -0.99 10.10 -14.56
C LYS A 70 -2.18 10.25 -13.60
N ASP A 71 -2.75 11.45 -13.58
CA ASP A 71 -3.79 11.83 -12.63
C ASP A 71 -5.19 11.36 -13.08
N ASP A 72 -5.32 10.92 -14.33
CA ASP A 72 -6.50 10.29 -14.92
C ASP A 72 -6.75 8.86 -14.39
N GLY A 73 -5.75 8.26 -13.75
CA GLY A 73 -5.85 6.97 -13.07
C GLY A 73 -5.60 5.74 -13.95
N TYR A 74 -6.06 4.59 -13.48
CA TYR A 74 -5.77 3.28 -14.07
C TYR A 74 -7.04 2.47 -14.20
N GLU A 75 -7.14 1.67 -15.26
CA GLU A 75 -8.14 0.61 -15.36
C GLU A 75 -7.73 -0.54 -14.43
N MET A 76 -8.63 -0.89 -13.49
CA MET A 76 -8.37 -1.99 -12.55
C MET A 76 -8.38 -3.37 -13.25
N GLY A 77 -9.14 -3.49 -14.34
CA GLY A 77 -9.46 -4.79 -14.94
C GLY A 77 -10.30 -5.66 -14.00
N THR A 78 -10.37 -6.96 -14.29
CA THR A 78 -11.21 -7.92 -13.55
C THR A 78 -10.42 -9.04 -12.86
N ALA A 79 -9.09 -9.04 -13.00
CA ALA A 79 -8.23 -10.10 -12.44
C ALA A 79 -7.84 -9.84 -10.97
N PHE A 80 -7.62 -8.58 -10.59
CA PHE A 80 -7.25 -8.24 -9.22
C PHE A 80 -8.49 -8.23 -8.33
N GLY A 81 -8.47 -9.06 -7.28
CA GLY A 81 -9.57 -9.18 -6.33
C GLY A 81 -9.54 -8.06 -5.28
N HIS A 82 -8.69 -8.19 -4.28
CA HIS A 82 -8.60 -7.24 -3.16
C HIS A 82 -7.30 -7.40 -2.37
N LEU A 83 -7.02 -6.39 -1.54
CA LEU A 83 -6.17 -6.52 -0.36
C LEU A 83 -7.08 -6.74 0.86
N ALA A 84 -6.70 -7.62 1.76
CA ALA A 84 -7.44 -7.88 3.00
C ALA A 84 -6.68 -7.32 4.19
N ILE A 85 -7.35 -6.50 5.00
CA ILE A 85 -6.82 -5.98 6.26
C ILE A 85 -7.69 -6.51 7.39
N GLY A 86 -7.08 -7.31 8.28
CA GLY A 86 -7.75 -7.75 9.50
C GLY A 86 -7.82 -6.60 10.50
N VAL A 87 -9.02 -6.30 10.99
CA VAL A 87 -9.26 -5.31 12.04
C VAL A 87 -10.04 -5.96 13.20
N PRO A 88 -9.88 -5.48 14.44
CA PRO A 88 -10.59 -6.06 15.59
C PRO A 88 -12.12 -5.96 15.48
N ASP A 89 -12.63 -4.87 14.90
CA ASP A 89 -14.05 -4.64 14.66
C ASP A 89 -14.24 -3.92 13.33
N ALA A 90 -14.72 -4.65 12.32
CA ALA A 90 -14.93 -4.10 10.98
C ALA A 90 -16.11 -3.11 10.93
N TYR A 91 -17.14 -3.30 11.76
CA TYR A 91 -18.31 -2.42 11.78
C TYR A 91 -17.94 -1.05 12.33
N ALA A 92 -17.25 -1.02 13.47
CA ALA A 92 -16.79 0.24 14.07
C ALA A 92 -15.83 1.01 13.15
N VAL A 93 -14.97 0.30 12.41
CA VAL A 93 -14.09 0.94 11.41
C VAL A 93 -14.91 1.53 10.28
N CYS A 94 -15.86 0.77 9.70
CA CYS A 94 -16.73 1.29 8.64
C CYS A 94 -17.56 2.50 9.07
N GLU A 95 -18.13 2.49 10.28
CA GLU A 95 -18.88 3.63 10.83
C GLU A 95 -18.00 4.87 10.97
N ARG A 96 -16.79 4.72 11.51
CA ARG A 96 -15.82 5.83 11.62
C ARG A 96 -15.46 6.39 10.25
N LEU A 97 -15.18 5.53 9.27
CA LEU A 97 -14.77 5.95 7.93
C LEU A 97 -15.91 6.60 7.15
N ALA A 98 -17.16 6.20 7.38
CA ALA A 98 -18.32 6.82 6.74
C ALA A 98 -18.61 8.26 7.22
N ALA A 99 -18.01 8.67 8.35
CA ALA A 99 -18.16 10.00 8.93
C ALA A 99 -17.04 10.99 8.54
N GLU A 100 -16.05 10.54 7.76
CA GLU A 100 -14.97 11.36 7.17
C GLU A 100 -15.42 12.10 5.90
#